data_AF-I3L165-F1
#
_entry.id   AF-I3L165-F1
#
_cell.length_a   1.000
_cell.length_b   1.000
_cell.length_c   1.000
_cell.angle_alpha   90.00
_cell.angle_beta   90.00
_cell.angle_gamma   90.00
#
_symmetry.space_group_name_H-M   'P 1'
#
loop_
_entity.id
_entity.type
_entity.pdbx_description
1 polymer ?
#
loop_
_entity_poly.entity_id
_entity_poly.type
_entity_poly.pdbx_seq_one_letter_code
_entity_poly.pdbx_strand_id
1 'polypeptide(L)' 'MESVVKNCGQTVHDEVANKQTMEELKDLLKRQVEVNVRNKILYLIQAWAHAFRNEPKYKVVQDTYQIMKVE' A
#
# COMPACT_ATOMS: atom_id res chain seq x y z
N MET A 1 -4.45 -10.35 1.12
CA MET A 1 -4.57 -9.18 0.22
C MET A 1 -3.64 -9.27 -0.99
N GLU A 2 -2.38 -9.67 -0.81
CA GLU A 2 -1.44 -9.86 -1.94
C GLU A 2 -2.00 -10.73 -3.09
N SER A 3 -2.64 -11.86 -2.75
CA SER A 3 -3.22 -12.77 -3.75
C SER A 3 -4.39 -12.17 -4.52
N VAL A 4 -5.23 -11.32 -3.90
CA VAL A 4 -6.37 -10.70 -4.62
C VAL A 4 -5.92 -9.58 -5.53
N VAL A 5 -4.93 -8.78 -5.11
CA VAL A 5 -4.34 -7.75 -5.99
C VAL A 5 -3.65 -8.41 -7.20
N LYS A 6 -3.03 -9.59 -7.03
CA LYS A 6 -2.38 -10.29 -8.15
C LYS A 6 -3.36 -11.00 -9.10
N ASN A 7 -4.56 -11.38 -8.66
CA ASN A 7 -5.45 -12.27 -9.42
C ASN A 7 -6.80 -11.67 -9.84
N CYS A 8 -7.23 -10.53 -9.28
CA CYS A 8 -8.59 -10.01 -9.48
C CYS A 8 -8.67 -8.79 -10.41
N GLY A 9 -7.54 -8.35 -10.98
CA GLY A 9 -7.50 -7.32 -12.01
C GLY A 9 -7.86 -5.90 -11.55
N GLN A 10 -8.17 -5.04 -12.53
CA GLN A 10 -8.25 -3.58 -12.42
C GLN A 10 -9.15 -3.07 -11.28
N THR A 11 -10.32 -3.66 -11.08
CA THR A 11 -11.27 -3.21 -10.04
C THR A 11 -10.68 -3.34 -8.64
N VAL A 12 -9.96 -4.44 -8.37
CA VAL A 12 -9.30 -4.64 -7.07
C VAL A 12 -8.07 -3.74 -6.95
N HIS A 13 -7.39 -3.43 -8.05
CA HIS A 13 -6.29 -2.46 -8.04
C HIS A 13 -6.80 -1.06 -7.67
N ASP A 14 -7.93 -0.63 -8.21
CA ASP A 14 -8.53 0.67 -7.92
C ASP A 14 -8.95 0.82 -6.45
N GLU A 15 -9.50 -0.25 -5.87
CA GLU A 15 -9.88 -0.28 -4.45
C GLU A 15 -8.69 -0.30 -3.50
N VAL A 16 -7.56 -0.90 -3.89
CA VAL A 16 -6.38 -1.00 -3.02
C VAL A 16 -5.41 0.16 -3.20
N ALA A 17 -5.30 0.70 -4.41
CA ALA A 17 -4.35 1.74 -4.80
C ALA A 17 -4.98 3.14 -4.88
N ASN A 18 -5.82 3.46 -3.90
CA ASN A 18 -6.41 4.81 -3.76
C ASN A 18 -5.95 5.51 -2.48
N LYS A 19 -6.23 6.81 -2.41
CA LYS A 19 -5.81 7.68 -1.30
C LYS A 19 -6.39 7.26 0.04
N GLN A 20 -7.66 6.89 0.09
CA GLN A 20 -8.32 6.55 1.34
C GLN A 20 -7.66 5.31 1.97
N THR A 21 -7.46 4.24 1.20
CA THR A 21 -6.81 3.03 1.68
C THR A 21 -5.38 3.29 2.13
N MET A 22 -4.61 4.13 1.42
CA MET A 22 -3.25 4.50 1.84
C MET A 22 -3.24 5.27 3.17
N GLU A 23 -4.18 6.20 3.39
CA GLU A 23 -4.30 6.89 4.68
C GLU A 23 -4.68 5.94 5.82
N GLU A 24 -5.63 5.02 5.59
CA GLU A 24 -6.03 4.01 6.57
C GLU A 24 -4.84 3.11 6.97
N LEU A 25 -4.00 2.70 6.01
CA LEU A 25 -2.80 1.92 6.29
C LEU A 25 -1.76 2.72 7.09
N LYS A 26 -1.56 4.00 6.78
CA LYS A 26 -0.69 4.89 7.57
C LYS A 26 -1.18 5.05 9.00
N ASP A 27 -2.48 5.26 9.18
CA ASP A 27 -3.06 5.40 10.52
C ASP A 27 -3.02 4.11 11.31
N LEU A 28 -3.15 2.95 10.65
CA LEU A 28 -2.94 1.65 11.28
C LEU A 28 -1.51 1.48 11.78
N LEU A 29 -0.51 1.95 11.03
CA LEU A 29 0.90 1.91 11.43
C LEU A 29 1.24 2.87 12.59
N LYS A 30 0.44 3.92 12.82
CA LYS A 30 0.60 4.80 13.99
C LYS A 30 0.06 4.17 15.28
N ARG A 31 -0.84 3.19 15.17
CA ARG A 31 -1.39 2.47 16.34
C ARG A 31 -0.37 1.47 16.87
N GLN A 32 -0.55 1.07 18.13
CA GLN A 32 0.20 -0.04 18.71
C GLN A 32 -0.27 -1.35 18.06
N VAL A 33 0.42 -1.76 16.99
CA VAL A 33 0.19 -3.02 16.28
C VAL A 33 1.36 -3.96 16.51
N GLU A 34 1.09 -5.26 16.44
CA GLU A 34 2.09 -6.30 16.55
C GLU A 34 3.16 -6.15 15.43
N VAL A 35 4.42 -6.43 15.77
CA VAL A 35 5.57 -6.12 14.89
C VAL A 35 5.46 -6.85 13.55
N ASN A 36 5.00 -8.11 13.53
CA ASN A 36 4.83 -8.84 12.27
C ASN A 36 3.73 -8.25 11.41
N VAL A 37 2.62 -7.79 12.01
CA VAL A 37 1.56 -7.05 11.29
C VAL A 37 2.11 -5.78 10.68
N ARG A 38 2.86 -4.98 11.45
CA ARG A 38 3.52 -3.75 10.97
C ARG A 38 4.41 -4.05 9.74
N ASN A 39 5.28 -5.05 9.87
CA ASN A 39 6.19 -5.46 8.80
C ASN A 39 5.46 -5.94 7.55
N LYS A 40 4.34 -6.67 7.71
CA LYS A 40 3.56 -7.14 6.57
C LYS A 40 2.87 -5.99 5.83
N ILE A 41 2.36 -4.98 6.55
CA ILE A 41 1.78 -3.78 5.92
C ILE A 41 2.85 -3.02 5.13
N LEU A 42 4.02 -2.79 5.74
CA LEU A 42 5.16 -2.13 5.09
C LEU A 42 5.56 -2.85 3.80
N TYR A 43 5.67 -4.18 3.86
CA TYR A 43 5.98 -5.02 2.71
C TYR A 43 4.94 -4.88 1.59
N LEU A 44 3.64 -4.86 1.93
CA LEU A 44 2.56 -4.73 0.93
C LEU A 44 2.62 -3.38 0.22
N ILE A 45 2.81 -2.29 0.97
CA ILE A 45 2.94 -0.94 0.41
C ILE A 45 4.14 -0.86 -0.54
N GLN A 46 5.29 -1.41 -0.14
CA GLN A 46 6.47 -1.50 -1.00
C GLN A 46 6.20 -2.30 -2.28
N ALA A 47 5.58 -3.48 -2.14
CA ALA A 47 5.28 -4.35 -3.27
C ALA A 47 4.33 -3.69 -4.27
N TRP A 48 3.29 -3.00 -3.80
CA TRP A 48 2.36 -2.27 -4.65
C TRP A 48 2.98 -1.03 -5.26
N ALA A 49 3.79 -0.26 -4.53
CA ALA A 49 4.53 0.87 -5.08
C ALA A 49 5.45 0.43 -6.24
N HIS A 50 6.09 -0.74 -6.10
CA HIS A 50 6.91 -1.30 -7.16
C HIS A 50 6.07 -1.81 -8.36
N ALA A 51 4.96 -2.49 -8.08
CA ALA A 51 4.08 -3.04 -9.12
C ALA A 51 3.41 -1.95 -9.96
N PHE A 52 2.99 -0.86 -9.32
CA PHE A 52 2.29 0.26 -9.95
C PHE A 52 3.21 1.42 -10.36
N ARG A 53 4.54 1.20 -10.42
CA ARG A 53 5.51 2.28 -10.65
C ARG A 53 5.31 3.04 -11.97
N ASN A 54 4.77 2.37 -12.98
CA ASN A 54 4.53 2.93 -14.32
C ASN A 54 3.08 3.33 -14.56
N GLU A 55 2.22 3.28 -13.53
CA GLU A 55 0.80 3.59 -13.62
C GLU A 55 0.51 4.93 -12.89
N PRO A 56 0.41 6.07 -13.60
CA PRO A 56 0.23 7.38 -12.98
C PRO A 56 -1.01 7.47 -12.09
N LYS A 57 -2.06 6.69 -12.42
CA LYS A 57 -3.29 6.57 -11.63
C LYS A 57 -3.03 6.16 -10.18
N TYR A 58 -1.99 5.37 -9.93
CA TYR A 58 -1.66 4.79 -8.63
C TYR A 58 -0.45 5.45 -7.96
N LYS A 59 -0.07 6.65 -8.41
CA LYS A 59 1.06 7.41 -7.85
C LYS A 59 0.98 7.55 -6.32
N VAL A 60 -0.23 7.63 -5.76
CA VAL A 60 -0.46 7.73 -4.31
C VAL A 60 0.19 6.60 -3.50
N VAL A 61 0.29 5.39 -4.05
CA VAL A 61 0.94 4.25 -3.39
C VAL A 61 2.46 4.48 -3.33
N GLN A 62 3.04 5.04 -4.39
CA GLN A 62 4.47 5.38 -4.44
C GLN A 62 4.80 6.52 -3.48
N ASP A 63 3.99 7.59 -3.48
CA ASP A 63 4.18 8.74 -2.60
C ASP A 63 4.09 8.30 -1.12
N THR A 64 3.10 7.45 -0.79
CA THR A 64 2.96 6.87 0.56
C THR A 64 4.17 6.05 0.96
N TYR A 65 4.67 5.18 0.08
CA TYR A 65 5.88 4.41 0.35
C TYR A 65 7.10 5.32 0.61
N GLN A 66 7.29 6.39 -0.16
CA GLN A 66 8.42 7.28 0.04
C GLN A 66 8.35 8.07 1.34
N ILE A 67 7.17 8.57 1.73
CA ILE A 67 6.98 9.22 3.04
C ILE A 67 7.41 8.27 4.15
N MET A 68 6.97 7.02 4.09
CA MET A 68 7.25 6.02 5.11
C MET A 68 8.71 5.53 5.15
N LYS A 69 9.53 5.84 4.14
CA LYS A 69 10.98 5.58 4.20
C LYS A 69 11.75 6.71 4.89
N VAL A 70 11.15 7.89 4.99
CA VAL A 70 11.76 9.09 5.55
C VAL A 70 11.41 9.24 7.04
N GLU A 71 10.25 8.72 7.45
CA GLU A 71 9.83 8.56 8.85
C GLU A 71 10.51 7.36 9.54
#